data_AF-A0A946V4Q2-F1
#
_entry.id   AF-A0A946V4Q2-F1
#
_cell.length_a   1.000
_cell.length_b   1.000
_cell.length_c   1.000
_cell.angle_alpha   90.00
_cell.angle_beta   90.00
_cell.angle_gamma   90.00
#
_symmetry.space_group_name_H-M   'P 1'
#
loop_
_entity.id
_entity.type
_entity.pdbx_description
1 polymer ?
#
loop_
_entity_poly.entity_id
_entity_poly.type
_entity_poly.pdbx_seq_one_letter_code
_entity_poly.pdbx_strand_id
1 'polypeptide(L)'
;MNTKSPAFSDKPLPDSELITDPVRVARLLDRLAKHHSLLTVVMPGHDEAFTSSVVDVVEPHVLLDELLPNSGHQLLLAQKRLQVTGKLEGIDIRFISELDAFDEQNGMVTYRVKLPARLEYRQRRSDFRAHIPISLAIRVVMVDDRDYIFEGELYDLSRGGAGIILPFDEAVLVPGNWYYCAIGLPDASWLFCDVEPRHWKPLHAPGKHLAGARFADLTPMQARLVGRCISELEREQMKKRVTD
;
A
#
# COMPACT_ATOMS: atom_id res chain seq x y z
N MET A 1 -13.54 6.62 -11.73
CA MET A 1 -12.62 7.38 -12.60
C MET A 1 -11.44 7.91 -11.80
N ASN A 2 -10.25 7.85 -12.40
CA ASN A 2 -8.94 8.35 -11.94
C ASN A 2 -8.28 7.70 -10.71
N THR A 3 -7.90 6.43 -10.83
CA THR A 3 -6.56 6.06 -10.36
C THR A 3 -5.57 6.68 -11.34
N LYS A 4 -5.08 7.90 -11.06
CA LYS A 4 -3.97 8.47 -11.85
C LYS A 4 -2.86 7.42 -11.90
N SER A 5 -2.44 7.04 -13.10
CA SER A 5 -1.19 6.32 -13.28
C SER A 5 -0.10 7.09 -12.53
N PRO A 6 0.84 6.40 -11.84
CA PRO A 6 1.94 7.09 -11.20
C PRO A 6 2.66 7.90 -12.28
N ALA A 7 2.69 9.23 -12.11
CA ALA A 7 3.39 10.13 -13.01
C ALA A 7 4.70 10.57 -12.35
N PHE A 8 5.71 10.86 -13.17
CA PHE A 8 6.93 11.46 -12.66
C PHE A 8 6.60 12.80 -11.97
N SER A 9 7.14 13.02 -10.77
CA SER A 9 6.94 14.28 -10.05
C SER A 9 8.18 14.63 -9.26
N ASP A 10 8.56 15.90 -9.22
CA ASP A 10 9.60 16.36 -8.30
C ASP A 10 9.04 16.73 -6.91
N LYS A 11 7.70 16.74 -6.75
CA LYS A 11 7.07 17.00 -5.46
C LYS A 11 7.26 15.80 -4.53
N PRO A 12 7.69 16.01 -3.27
CA PRO A 12 7.88 14.93 -2.33
C PRO A 12 6.54 14.27 -1.97
N LEU A 13 6.59 13.01 -1.54
CA LEU A 13 5.42 12.36 -0.97
C LEU A 13 4.97 13.14 0.29
N PRO A 14 3.66 13.40 0.45
CA PRO A 14 3.14 14.00 1.69
C PRO A 14 3.53 13.15 2.90
N ASP A 15 3.90 13.81 4.00
CA ASP A 15 4.24 13.18 5.29
C ASP A 15 5.36 12.13 5.20
N SER A 16 6.31 12.31 4.27
CA SER A 16 7.49 11.44 4.13
C SER A 16 8.70 12.00 4.88
N GLU A 17 9.50 11.11 5.49
CA GLU A 17 10.84 11.43 5.97
C GLU A 17 11.79 11.43 4.77
N LEU A 18 12.63 12.47 4.64
CA LEU A 18 13.66 12.53 3.60
C LEU A 18 14.98 11.98 4.14
N ILE A 19 15.39 10.81 3.63
CA ILE A 19 16.64 10.16 3.98
C ILE A 19 17.73 10.63 3.02
N THR A 20 18.75 11.31 3.53
CA THR A 20 19.87 11.85 2.73
C THR A 20 21.23 11.25 3.10
N ASP A 21 21.31 10.48 4.19
CA ASP A 21 22.52 9.74 4.57
C ASP A 21 22.75 8.57 3.59
N PRO A 22 23.83 8.57 2.78
CA PRO A 22 24.06 7.57 1.74
C PRO A 22 24.14 6.13 2.30
N VAL A 23 24.68 5.95 3.50
CA VAL A 23 24.76 4.62 4.14
C VAL A 23 23.35 4.11 4.47
N ARG A 24 22.49 4.99 4.99
CA ARG A 24 21.09 4.65 5.28
C ARG A 24 20.29 4.41 4.00
N VAL A 25 20.53 5.18 2.94
CA VAL A 25 19.92 4.97 1.61
C VAL A 25 20.30 3.60 1.06
N ALA A 26 21.60 3.29 0.99
CA ALA A 26 22.11 2.01 0.48
C ALA A 26 21.51 0.83 1.24
N ARG A 27 21.47 0.89 2.58
CA ARG A 27 20.84 -0.15 3.41
C ARG A 27 19.36 -0.35 3.13
N LEU A 28 18.60 0.71 2.85
CA LEU A 28 17.17 0.58 2.52
C LEU A 28 16.96 -0.07 1.15
N LEU A 29 17.81 0.26 0.17
CA LEU A 29 17.76 -0.32 -1.16
C LEU A 29 18.24 -1.79 -1.17
N ASP A 30 19.25 -2.14 -0.38
CA ASP A 30 19.72 -3.51 -0.18
C ASP A 30 18.61 -4.39 0.42
N ARG A 31 17.81 -3.85 1.34
CA ARG A 31 16.62 -4.57 1.84
C ARG A 31 15.57 -4.79 0.75
N LEU A 32 15.33 -3.82 -0.13
CA LEU A 32 14.42 -4.02 -1.27
C LEU A 32 14.91 -5.18 -2.16
N ALA A 33 16.22 -5.28 -2.39
CA ALA A 33 16.83 -6.37 -3.14
C ALA A 33 16.61 -7.73 -2.44
N LYS A 34 16.94 -7.81 -1.15
CA LYS A 34 16.76 -9.04 -0.33
C LYS A 34 15.31 -9.52 -0.24
N HIS A 35 14.35 -8.60 -0.28
CA HIS A 35 12.93 -8.94 -0.27
C HIS A 35 12.34 -9.17 -1.68
N HIS A 36 13.14 -9.07 -2.75
CA HIS A 36 12.68 -9.13 -4.14
C HIS A 36 11.46 -8.23 -4.38
N SER A 37 11.51 -7.01 -3.83
CA SER A 37 10.38 -6.09 -3.86
C SER A 37 10.16 -5.57 -5.27
N LEU A 38 8.95 -5.77 -5.80
CA LEU A 38 8.56 -5.15 -7.07
C LEU A 38 8.56 -3.63 -6.95
N LEU A 39 9.19 -3.00 -7.94
CA LEU A 39 9.28 -1.57 -8.08
C LEU A 39 8.43 -1.11 -9.26
N THR A 40 7.88 0.09 -9.14
CA THR A 40 7.29 0.83 -10.24
C THR A 40 8.24 1.95 -10.65
N VAL A 41 8.55 2.01 -11.94
CA VAL A 41 9.48 2.99 -12.53
C VAL A 41 8.69 3.86 -13.51
N VAL A 42 8.91 5.17 -13.43
CA VAL A 42 8.32 6.16 -14.34
C VAL A 42 9.39 7.16 -14.78
N MET A 43 9.26 7.68 -16.00
CA MET A 43 10.25 8.57 -16.61
C MET A 43 9.65 9.95 -16.86
N PRO A 44 10.46 11.03 -16.83
CA PRO A 44 9.98 12.38 -17.11
C PRO A 44 9.27 12.49 -18.47
N GLY A 45 8.10 13.13 -18.51
CA GLY A 45 7.34 13.34 -19.74
C GLY A 45 6.55 12.13 -20.25
N HIS A 46 6.54 11.02 -19.50
CA HIS A 46 5.79 9.81 -19.86
C HIS A 46 4.85 9.40 -18.72
N ASP A 47 3.59 9.09 -19.06
CA ASP A 47 2.57 8.61 -18.13
C ASP A 47 2.54 7.08 -17.98
N GLU A 48 3.40 6.39 -18.75
CA GLU A 48 3.61 4.95 -18.69
C GLU A 48 4.41 4.56 -17.44
N ALA A 49 4.03 3.44 -16.84
CA ALA A 49 4.68 2.87 -15.67
C ALA A 49 5.25 1.49 -16.03
N PHE A 50 6.48 1.25 -15.58
CA PHE A 50 7.23 0.03 -15.80
C PHE A 50 7.45 -0.70 -14.48
N THR A 51 7.55 -2.02 -14.53
CA THR A 51 7.92 -2.84 -13.37
C THR A 51 9.40 -3.20 -13.45
N SER A 52 10.08 -3.25 -12.30
CA SER A 52 11.47 -3.69 -12.15
C SER A 52 11.71 -4.17 -10.72
N SER A 53 12.94 -4.50 -10.36
CA SER A 53 13.37 -4.82 -8.99
C SER A 53 14.80 -4.32 -8.75
N VAL A 54 15.20 -4.17 -7.48
CA VAL A 54 16.61 -3.94 -7.14
C VAL A 54 17.31 -5.29 -7.17
N VAL A 55 18.36 -5.41 -7.97
CA VAL A 55 19.19 -6.62 -8.05
C VAL A 55 20.25 -6.60 -6.95
N ASP A 56 20.98 -5.48 -6.85
CA ASP A 56 22.06 -5.33 -5.88
C ASP A 56 22.36 -3.83 -5.62
N VAL A 57 23.08 -3.55 -4.55
CA VAL A 57 23.61 -2.22 -4.22
C VAL A 57 25.13 -2.28 -4.17
N VAL A 58 25.76 -1.82 -5.26
CA VAL A 58 27.22 -1.79 -5.42
C VAL A 58 27.66 -0.33 -5.46
N GLU A 59 27.90 0.25 -4.29
CA GLU A 59 28.23 1.67 -4.15
C GLU A 59 29.35 2.11 -5.12
N PRO A 60 29.20 3.25 -5.83
CA PRO A 60 28.17 4.29 -5.67
C PRO A 60 26.90 4.06 -6.51
N HIS A 61 26.60 2.82 -6.88
CA HIS A 61 25.50 2.47 -7.79
C HIS A 61 24.47 1.52 -7.16
N VAL A 62 23.31 1.49 -7.79
CA VAL A 62 22.24 0.54 -7.55
C VAL A 62 21.98 -0.17 -8.87
N LEU A 63 21.88 -1.49 -8.83
CA LEU A 63 21.55 -2.30 -9.99
C LEU A 63 20.05 -2.56 -10.00
N LEU A 64 19.39 -2.22 -11.09
CA LEU A 64 17.98 -2.53 -11.33
C LEU A 64 17.86 -3.60 -12.40
N ASP A 65 16.88 -4.47 -12.23
CA ASP A 65 16.49 -5.47 -13.21
C ASP A 65 15.84 -4.83 -14.44
N GLU A 66 15.56 -5.62 -15.46
CA GLU A 66 14.93 -5.14 -16.69
C GLU A 66 13.59 -4.41 -16.43
N LEU A 67 13.23 -3.52 -17.35
CA LEU A 67 11.96 -2.80 -17.29
C LEU A 67 10.90 -3.61 -18.03
N LEU A 68 9.76 -3.83 -17.38
CA LEU A 68 8.61 -4.52 -17.96
C LEU A 68 7.39 -3.59 -18.05
N PRO A 69 6.82 -3.34 -19.24
CA PRO A 69 7.22 -3.87 -20.54
C PRO A 69 8.56 -3.30 -21.04
N ASN A 70 9.23 -4.04 -21.94
CA ASN A 70 10.57 -3.70 -22.47
C ASN A 70 10.62 -2.40 -23.28
N SER A 71 9.46 -1.82 -23.66
CA SER A 71 9.38 -0.48 -24.24
C SER A 71 10.01 0.59 -23.33
N GLY A 72 10.05 0.35 -22.02
CA GLY A 72 10.69 1.22 -21.05
C GLY A 72 12.21 1.36 -21.25
N HIS A 73 12.87 0.39 -21.88
CA HIS A 73 14.31 0.42 -22.13
C HIS A 73 14.72 1.66 -22.95
N GLN A 74 14.08 1.86 -24.11
CA GLN A 74 14.38 2.98 -25.00
C GLN A 74 14.06 4.33 -24.33
N LEU A 75 12.99 4.38 -23.52
CA LEU A 75 12.63 5.57 -22.77
C LEU A 75 13.68 5.90 -21.69
N LEU A 76 14.17 4.89 -20.96
CA LEU A 76 15.20 5.09 -19.95
C LEU A 76 16.52 5.58 -20.57
N LEU A 77 16.92 5.04 -21.72
CA LEU A 77 18.11 5.50 -22.45
C LEU A 77 17.99 6.96 -22.90
N ALA A 78 16.80 7.36 -23.37
CA ALA A 78 16.55 8.72 -23.84
C ALA A 78 16.51 9.73 -22.68
N GLN A 79 15.78 9.41 -21.61
CA GLN A 79 15.57 10.33 -20.50
C GLN A 79 16.73 10.34 -19.50
N LYS A 80 17.46 9.23 -19.36
CA LYS A 80 18.55 9.00 -18.38
C LYS A 80 18.19 9.30 -16.93
N ARG A 81 16.91 9.51 -16.63
CA ARG A 81 16.37 9.90 -15.34
C ARG A 81 15.10 9.11 -15.10
N LEU A 82 14.95 8.61 -13.88
CA LEU A 82 13.85 7.75 -13.49
C LEU A 82 13.42 8.04 -12.07
N GLN A 83 12.13 7.93 -11.84
CA GLN A 83 11.54 7.90 -10.51
C GLN A 83 11.11 6.47 -10.21
N VAL A 84 11.55 5.96 -9.08
CA VAL A 84 11.27 4.60 -8.64
C VAL A 84 10.42 4.68 -7.38
N THR A 85 9.35 3.91 -7.34
CA THR A 85 8.52 3.70 -6.15
C THR A 85 8.45 2.21 -5.83
N GLY A 86 8.39 1.89 -4.55
CA GLY A 86 8.31 0.51 -4.07
C GLY A 86 7.76 0.44 -2.66
N LYS A 87 7.61 -0.78 -2.15
CA LYS A 87 7.23 -1.00 -0.75
C LYS A 87 8.25 -1.88 -0.05
N LEU A 88 8.81 -1.37 1.04
CA LEU A 88 9.64 -2.14 1.95
C LEU A 88 8.83 -2.45 3.20
N GLU A 89 8.41 -3.71 3.38
CA GLU A 89 7.61 -4.15 4.54
C GLU A 89 6.35 -3.29 4.77
N GLY A 90 5.70 -2.87 3.68
CA GLY A 90 4.49 -2.04 3.74
C GLY A 90 4.74 -0.53 3.87
N ILE A 91 5.99 -0.10 3.94
CA ILE A 91 6.40 1.31 3.94
C ILE A 91 6.67 1.75 2.51
N ASP A 92 6.07 2.87 2.11
CA ASP A 92 6.27 3.39 0.77
C ASP A 92 7.67 4.00 0.67
N ILE A 93 8.45 3.53 -0.29
CA ILE A 93 9.77 4.05 -0.63
C ILE A 93 9.68 4.73 -1.99
N ARG A 94 10.26 5.92 -2.12
CA ARG A 94 10.40 6.59 -3.41
C ARG A 94 11.75 7.27 -3.52
N PHE A 95 12.35 7.21 -4.70
CA PHE A 95 13.55 7.97 -5.01
C PHE A 95 13.60 8.34 -6.49
N ILE A 96 14.43 9.32 -6.80
CA ILE A 96 14.77 9.69 -8.18
C ILE A 96 16.25 9.41 -8.35
N SER A 97 16.61 8.78 -9.46
CA SER A 97 17.99 8.52 -9.83
C SER A 97 18.23 8.83 -11.31
N GLU A 98 19.48 8.64 -11.73
CA GLU A 98 19.95 8.79 -13.09
C GLU A 98 20.60 7.49 -13.54
N LEU A 99 20.34 7.11 -14.79
CA LEU A 99 21.03 6.01 -15.47
C LEU A 99 22.48 6.41 -15.70
N ASP A 100 23.40 5.56 -15.23
CA ASP A 100 24.83 5.70 -15.51
C ASP A 100 25.24 4.79 -16.67
N ALA A 101 24.88 3.51 -16.58
CA ALA A 101 25.14 2.51 -17.63
C ALA A 101 24.07 1.43 -17.62
N PHE A 102 24.06 0.58 -18.63
CA PHE A 102 23.33 -0.69 -18.61
C PHE A 102 24.25 -1.79 -19.14
N ASP A 103 23.96 -3.02 -18.76
CA ASP A 103 24.58 -4.22 -19.31
C ASP A 103 23.48 -5.11 -19.91
N GLU A 104 23.82 -5.83 -20.96
CA GLU A 104 22.94 -6.80 -21.61
C GLU A 104 23.70 -8.10 -21.78
N GLN A 105 23.32 -9.11 -21.00
CA GLN A 105 23.93 -10.44 -21.07
C GLN A 105 22.84 -11.49 -21.26
N ASN A 106 23.00 -12.35 -22.27
CA ASN A 106 22.05 -13.42 -22.59
C ASN A 106 20.59 -12.96 -22.76
N GLY A 107 20.39 -11.74 -23.25
CA GLY A 107 19.06 -11.13 -23.42
C GLY A 107 18.41 -10.60 -22.14
N MET A 108 19.14 -10.59 -21.01
CA MET A 108 18.72 -9.92 -19.78
C MET A 108 19.42 -8.56 -19.67
N VAL A 109 18.63 -7.51 -19.43
CA VAL A 109 19.13 -6.15 -19.26
C VAL A 109 19.23 -5.81 -17.77
N THR A 110 20.38 -5.29 -17.34
CA THR A 110 20.56 -4.74 -15.99
C THR A 110 20.94 -3.27 -16.08
N TYR A 111 20.27 -2.41 -15.34
CA TYR A 111 20.57 -0.98 -15.32
C TYR A 111 21.42 -0.63 -14.11
N ARG A 112 22.55 0.04 -14.35
CA ARG A 112 23.34 0.69 -13.32
C ARG A 112 22.88 2.13 -13.17
N VAL A 113 22.20 2.44 -12.08
CA VAL A 113 21.79 3.80 -11.73
C VAL A 113 22.62 4.33 -10.58
N LYS A 114 22.76 5.64 -10.46
CA LYS A 114 23.47 6.25 -9.31
C LYS A 114 22.74 5.93 -8.00
N LEU A 115 23.47 5.82 -6.91
CA LEU A 115 22.86 5.83 -5.58
C LEU A 115 22.10 7.16 -5.42
N PRO A 116 20.79 7.14 -5.12
CA PRO A 116 20.01 8.37 -5.07
C PRO A 116 20.47 9.24 -3.90
N ALA A 117 20.71 10.52 -4.14
CA ALA A 117 21.12 11.47 -3.10
C ALA A 117 20.06 11.67 -2.00
N ARG A 118 18.82 11.30 -2.29
CA ARG A 118 17.70 11.35 -1.36
C ARG A 118 16.70 10.23 -1.62
N LEU A 119 16.15 9.67 -0.55
CA LEU A 119 15.11 8.67 -0.57
C LEU A 119 13.97 9.12 0.34
N GLU A 120 12.76 9.16 -0.20
CA GLU A 120 11.53 9.47 0.52
C GLU A 120 10.99 8.19 1.19
N TYR A 121 10.89 8.23 2.51
CA TYR A 121 10.43 7.12 3.35
C TYR A 121 9.09 7.49 3.99
N ARG A 122 8.00 6.91 3.50
CA ARG A 122 6.65 7.26 3.96
C ARG A 122 5.95 6.08 4.65
N GLN A 123 5.95 6.14 5.98
CA GLN A 123 5.16 5.23 6.80
C GLN A 123 3.75 5.82 7.03
N ARG A 124 2.78 5.44 6.19
CA ARG A 124 1.41 5.97 6.26
C ARG A 124 0.57 5.42 7.42
N ARG A 125 1.04 4.37 8.10
CA ARG A 125 0.25 3.63 9.09
C ARG A 125 0.98 3.56 10.42
N SER A 126 0.29 4.01 11.47
CA SER A 126 0.68 3.81 12.87
C SER A 126 0.47 2.36 13.33
N ASP A 127 -0.55 1.69 12.78
CA ASP A 127 -1.01 0.39 13.25
C ASP A 127 -1.01 -0.66 12.16
N PHE A 128 -0.65 -1.89 12.55
CA PHE A 128 -0.81 -3.09 11.75
C PHE A 128 -2.28 -3.32 11.36
N ARG A 129 -2.52 -3.89 10.17
CA ARG A 129 -3.85 -4.26 9.69
C ARG A 129 -3.94 -5.77 9.49
N ALA A 130 -4.79 -6.43 10.27
CA ALA A 130 -5.11 -7.83 10.09
C ALA A 130 -6.10 -7.98 8.93
N HIS A 131 -5.71 -8.73 7.88
CA HIS A 131 -6.64 -9.09 6.80
C HIS A 131 -7.65 -10.13 7.26
N ILE A 132 -8.90 -9.95 6.86
CA ILE A 132 -9.98 -10.91 7.12
C ILE A 132 -9.98 -11.97 6.01
N PRO A 133 -9.81 -13.27 6.33
CA PRO A 133 -10.01 -14.34 5.37
C PRO A 133 -11.42 -14.27 4.76
N ILE A 134 -11.52 -14.44 3.45
CA ILE A 134 -12.80 -14.40 2.71
C ILE A 134 -13.81 -15.39 3.31
N SER A 135 -13.34 -16.52 3.85
CA SER A 135 -14.19 -17.55 4.47
C SER A 135 -14.90 -17.11 5.76
N LEU A 136 -14.42 -16.07 6.46
CA LEU A 136 -15.07 -15.59 7.69
C LEU A 136 -16.27 -14.68 7.43
N ALA A 137 -16.33 -14.01 6.27
CA ALA A 137 -17.43 -13.14 5.85
C ALA A 137 -18.03 -12.28 7.00
N ILE A 138 -17.16 -11.52 7.69
CA ILE A 138 -17.56 -10.73 8.85
C ILE A 138 -18.50 -9.59 8.40
N ARG A 139 -19.75 -9.62 8.85
CA ARG A 139 -20.77 -8.61 8.54
C ARG A 139 -20.45 -7.27 9.20
N VAL A 140 -20.63 -6.21 8.43
CA VAL A 140 -20.57 -4.82 8.88
C VAL A 140 -21.87 -4.11 8.50
N VAL A 141 -22.46 -3.39 9.46
CA VAL A 141 -23.62 -2.53 9.24
C VAL A 141 -23.24 -1.12 9.66
N MET A 142 -23.43 -0.14 8.78
CA MET A 142 -23.27 1.27 9.09
C MET A 142 -24.59 2.01 8.93
N VAL A 143 -24.82 3.03 9.74
CA VAL A 143 -26.02 3.88 9.70
C VAL A 143 -25.59 5.35 9.75
N ASP A 144 -26.11 6.16 8.84
CA ASP A 144 -25.85 7.61 8.84
C ASP A 144 -26.83 8.39 9.74
N ASP A 145 -26.71 9.71 9.75
CA ASP A 145 -27.56 10.62 10.52
C ASP A 145 -29.00 10.72 9.98
N ARG A 146 -29.30 10.09 8.84
CA ARG A 146 -30.62 10.03 8.19
C ARG A 146 -31.21 8.62 8.24
N ASP A 147 -30.67 7.74 9.08
CA ASP A 147 -31.06 6.34 9.24
C ASP A 147 -30.87 5.50 7.95
N TYR A 148 -30.05 5.95 7.00
CA TYR A 148 -29.71 5.15 5.83
C TYR A 148 -28.73 4.04 6.22
N ILE A 149 -29.05 2.80 5.85
CA ILE A 149 -28.31 1.61 6.24
C ILE A 149 -27.38 1.18 5.10
N PHE A 150 -26.11 0.98 5.43
CA PHE A 150 -25.09 0.43 4.54
C PHE A 150 -24.66 -0.93 5.08
N GLU A 151 -24.81 -1.98 4.29
CA GLU A 151 -24.39 -3.33 4.67
C GLU A 151 -23.21 -3.81 3.82
N GLY A 152 -22.24 -4.43 4.48
CA GLY A 152 -21.02 -4.88 3.85
C GLY A 152 -20.26 -5.94 4.64
N GLU A 153 -19.03 -6.17 4.23
CA GLU A 153 -18.13 -7.17 4.79
C GLU A 153 -16.82 -6.54 5.23
N LEU A 154 -16.27 -6.96 6.37
CA LEU A 154 -14.97 -6.49 6.84
C LEU A 154 -13.84 -7.09 5.99
N TYR A 155 -12.96 -6.23 5.49
CA TYR A 155 -11.81 -6.58 4.65
C TYR A 155 -10.50 -6.64 5.44
N ASP A 156 -10.25 -5.61 6.25
CA ASP A 156 -9.11 -5.52 7.15
C ASP A 156 -9.50 -4.77 8.42
N LEU A 157 -8.79 -5.06 9.52
CA LEU A 157 -9.02 -4.46 10.83
C LEU A 157 -7.69 -3.98 11.43
N SER A 158 -7.66 -2.77 11.96
CA SER A 158 -6.56 -2.23 12.76
C SER A 158 -7.08 -1.65 14.07
N ARG A 159 -6.17 -1.24 14.96
CA ARG A 159 -6.54 -0.56 16.22
C ARG A 159 -7.31 0.75 16.01
N GLY A 160 -7.06 1.42 14.89
CA GLY A 160 -7.62 2.75 14.59
C GLY A 160 -8.66 2.78 13.47
N GLY A 161 -8.99 1.66 12.85
CA GLY A 161 -10.00 1.64 11.79
C GLY A 161 -10.20 0.29 11.12
N ALA A 162 -11.02 0.30 10.07
CA ALA A 162 -11.41 -0.87 9.31
C ALA A 162 -11.46 -0.59 7.81
N GLY A 163 -11.15 -1.60 7.00
CA GLY A 163 -11.52 -1.67 5.59
C GLY A 163 -12.84 -2.42 5.46
N ILE A 164 -13.81 -1.86 4.74
CA ILE A 164 -15.16 -2.43 4.58
C ILE A 164 -15.47 -2.54 3.09
N ILE A 165 -15.84 -3.74 2.64
CA ILE A 165 -16.34 -4.00 1.30
C ILE A 165 -17.82 -3.70 1.28
N LEU A 166 -18.26 -2.87 0.34
CA LEU A 166 -19.66 -2.54 0.13
C LEU A 166 -20.07 -2.91 -1.31
N PRO A 167 -21.27 -3.49 -1.52
CA PRO A 167 -21.89 -3.54 -2.83
C PRO A 167 -22.24 -2.10 -3.24
N PHE A 168 -21.98 -1.75 -4.50
CA PHE A 168 -22.23 -0.41 -5.02
C PHE A 168 -23.27 -0.46 -6.11
N ASP A 169 -24.47 -0.01 -5.73
CA ASP A 169 -25.33 0.85 -6.55
C ASP A 169 -25.90 1.87 -5.55
N GLU A 170 -25.50 3.14 -5.67
CA GLU A 170 -25.94 4.29 -4.87
C GLU A 170 -25.83 4.22 -3.33
N ALA A 171 -24.64 4.54 -2.80
CA ALA A 171 -24.53 5.02 -1.41
C ALA A 171 -23.26 5.89 -1.23
N VAL A 172 -23.43 7.22 -1.23
CA VAL A 172 -22.34 8.19 -1.08
C VAL A 172 -21.94 8.25 0.39
N LEU A 173 -21.04 7.37 0.82
CA LEU A 173 -20.31 7.59 2.06
C LEU A 173 -19.52 8.90 1.90
N VAL A 174 -19.91 9.93 2.65
CA VAL A 174 -19.30 11.25 2.56
C VAL A 174 -18.09 11.28 3.49
N PRO A 175 -16.86 11.52 2.99
CA PRO A 175 -15.70 11.67 3.85
C PRO A 175 -15.89 12.82 4.82
N GLY A 176 -15.55 12.61 6.08
CA GLY A 176 -15.74 13.61 7.13
C GLY A 176 -17.06 13.48 7.91
N ASN A 177 -18.03 12.71 7.39
CA ASN A 177 -19.24 12.39 8.15
C ASN A 177 -19.00 11.18 9.07
N TRP A 178 -19.71 11.16 10.19
CA TRP A 178 -19.71 10.05 11.14
C TRP A 178 -20.90 9.14 10.91
N TYR A 179 -20.66 7.85 11.02
CA TYR A 179 -21.65 6.80 10.84
C TYR A 179 -21.57 5.88 12.06
N TYR A 180 -22.72 5.51 12.62
CA TYR A 180 -22.76 4.44 13.60
C TYR A 180 -22.41 3.13 12.90
N CYS A 181 -21.55 2.31 13.47
CA CYS A 181 -21.04 1.08 12.87
C CYS A 181 -21.14 -0.09 13.84
N ALA A 182 -21.69 -1.19 13.35
CA ALA A 182 -21.75 -2.49 14.01
C ALA A 182 -20.93 -3.51 13.22
N ILE A 183 -19.92 -4.11 13.84
CA ILE A 183 -19.06 -5.14 13.23
C ILE A 183 -19.23 -6.45 14.01
N GLY A 184 -19.62 -7.52 13.32
CA GLY A 184 -19.74 -8.86 13.92
C GLY A 184 -18.38 -9.53 14.06
N LEU A 185 -17.86 -9.67 15.28
CA LEU A 185 -16.55 -10.28 15.50
C LEU A 185 -16.63 -11.82 15.46
N PRO A 186 -15.51 -12.52 15.16
CA PRO A 186 -15.49 -13.98 15.06
C PRO A 186 -15.96 -14.74 16.30
N ASP A 187 -15.83 -14.14 17.49
CA ASP A 187 -16.26 -14.71 18.77
C ASP A 187 -17.76 -14.51 19.07
N ALA A 188 -18.55 -14.20 18.03
CA ALA A 188 -19.97 -13.85 18.09
C ALA A 188 -20.28 -12.57 18.91
N SER A 189 -19.26 -11.83 19.34
CA SER A 189 -19.46 -10.49 19.91
C SER A 189 -19.64 -9.44 18.82
N TRP A 190 -20.10 -8.25 19.22
CA TRP A 190 -20.27 -7.12 18.32
C TRP A 190 -19.44 -5.94 18.80
N LEU A 191 -18.73 -5.31 17.86
CA LEU A 191 -18.16 -3.99 18.07
C LEU A 191 -19.16 -2.95 17.56
N PHE A 192 -19.64 -2.12 18.48
CA PHE A 192 -20.44 -0.94 18.16
C PHE A 192 -19.59 0.30 18.36
N CYS A 193 -19.43 1.15 17.34
CA CYS A 193 -18.64 2.38 17.41
C CYS A 193 -19.00 3.34 16.28
N ASP A 194 -18.67 4.61 16.44
CA ASP A 194 -18.78 5.55 15.33
C ASP A 194 -17.54 5.46 14.43
N VAL A 195 -17.77 5.61 13.11
CA VAL A 195 -16.71 5.57 12.11
C VAL A 195 -16.81 6.72 11.14
N GLU A 196 -15.66 7.18 10.69
CA GLU A 196 -15.53 8.22 9.68
C GLU A 196 -14.91 7.61 8.42
N PRO A 197 -15.66 7.49 7.31
CA PRO A 197 -15.09 7.13 6.01
C PRO A 197 -14.01 8.13 5.61
N ARG A 198 -12.84 7.64 5.19
CA ARG A 198 -11.68 8.46 4.81
C ARG A 198 -11.34 8.37 3.33
N HIS A 199 -11.60 7.23 2.70
CA HIS A 199 -11.40 7.02 1.27
C HIS A 199 -12.18 5.80 0.80
N TRP A 200 -12.43 5.70 -0.51
CA TRP A 200 -12.90 4.49 -1.16
C TRP A 200 -12.10 4.21 -2.43
N LYS A 201 -12.06 2.94 -2.83
CA LYS A 201 -11.51 2.53 -4.13
C LYS A 201 -12.35 1.38 -4.72
N PRO A 202 -12.50 1.31 -6.05
CA PRO A 202 -13.11 0.16 -6.68
C PRO A 202 -12.26 -1.09 -6.43
N LEU A 203 -12.93 -2.24 -6.25
CA LEU A 203 -12.28 -3.54 -6.27
C LEU A 203 -12.35 -4.13 -7.69
N HIS A 204 -11.54 -5.14 -7.96
CA HIS A 204 -11.54 -5.84 -9.26
C HIS A 204 -12.88 -6.55 -9.53
N ALA A 205 -13.61 -6.92 -8.48
CA ALA A 205 -14.94 -7.48 -8.61
C ALA A 205 -15.94 -6.37 -9.01
N PRO A 206 -16.70 -6.53 -10.11
CA PRO A 206 -17.68 -5.56 -10.54
C PRO A 206 -18.67 -5.20 -9.42
N GLY A 207 -18.98 -3.92 -9.28
CA GLY A 207 -19.94 -3.45 -8.29
C GLY A 207 -19.50 -3.57 -6.82
N LYS A 208 -18.23 -3.85 -6.52
CA LYS A 208 -17.71 -3.84 -5.14
C LYS A 208 -16.69 -2.73 -4.94
N HIS A 209 -16.81 -2.03 -3.81
CA HIS A 209 -15.87 -0.99 -3.39
C HIS A 209 -15.30 -1.29 -2.02
N LEU A 210 -14.03 -0.94 -1.82
CA LEU A 210 -13.40 -0.93 -0.49
C LEU A 210 -13.44 0.49 0.07
N ALA A 211 -14.18 0.68 1.15
CA ALA A 211 -14.18 1.88 1.96
C ALA A 211 -13.20 1.72 3.14
N GLY A 212 -12.29 2.66 3.32
CA GLY A 212 -11.44 2.75 4.52
C GLY A 212 -12.06 3.72 5.51
N ALA A 213 -12.41 3.22 6.69
CA ALA A 213 -13.03 4.01 7.75
C ALA A 213 -12.13 4.08 9.00
N ARG A 214 -12.11 5.23 9.65
CA ARG A 214 -11.41 5.47 10.92
C ARG A 214 -12.39 5.31 12.06
N PHE A 215 -11.99 4.63 13.14
CA PHE A 215 -12.80 4.60 14.36
C PHE A 215 -12.80 5.98 15.04
N ALA A 216 -13.91 6.33 15.66
CA ALA A 216 -13.93 7.35 16.70
C ALA A 216 -13.05 6.91 17.88
N ASP A 217 -12.94 7.74 18.91
CA ASP A 217 -12.20 7.38 20.12
C ASP A 217 -12.87 6.17 20.78
N LEU A 218 -12.26 4.99 20.57
CA LEU A 218 -12.74 3.75 21.12
C LEU A 218 -12.59 3.77 22.64
N THR A 219 -13.64 3.37 23.34
CA THR A 219 -13.56 3.06 24.77
C THR A 219 -12.53 1.93 25.02
N PRO A 220 -11.96 1.83 26.23
CA PRO A 220 -11.03 0.76 26.56
C PRO A 220 -11.59 -0.64 26.31
N MET A 221 -12.91 -0.83 26.45
CA MET A 221 -13.58 -2.09 26.17
C MET A 221 -13.61 -2.40 24.67
N GLN A 222 -14.05 -1.44 23.84
CA GLN A 222 -14.05 -1.59 22.38
C GLN A 222 -12.63 -1.83 21.84
N ALA A 223 -11.65 -1.09 22.33
CA ALA A 223 -10.24 -1.28 21.95
C ALA A 223 -9.71 -2.68 22.31
N ARG A 224 -10.14 -3.25 23.45
CA ARG A 224 -9.83 -4.64 23.82
C ARG A 224 -10.48 -5.66 22.89
N LEU A 225 -11.72 -5.45 22.47
CA LEU A 225 -12.40 -6.32 21.49
C LEU A 225 -11.66 -6.31 20.15
N VAL A 226 -11.33 -5.13 19.63
CA VAL A 226 -10.54 -4.97 18.41
C VAL A 226 -9.19 -5.66 18.53
N GLY A 227 -8.46 -5.41 19.63
CA GLY A 227 -7.14 -6.00 19.86
C GLY A 227 -7.18 -7.53 19.92
N ARG A 228 -8.20 -8.11 20.55
CA ARG A 228 -8.38 -9.57 20.61
C ARG A 228 -8.62 -10.17 19.22
N CYS A 229 -9.54 -9.57 18.46
CA CYS A 229 -9.84 -10.00 17.10
C CYS A 229 -8.59 -9.97 16.21
N ILE A 230 -7.82 -8.88 16.25
CA ILE A 230 -6.55 -8.76 15.52
C ILE A 230 -5.59 -9.90 15.90
N SER A 231 -5.38 -10.14 17.19
CA SER A 231 -4.47 -11.20 17.66
C SER A 231 -4.94 -12.60 17.28
N GLU A 232 -6.25 -12.85 17.20
CA GLU A 232 -6.79 -14.13 16.73
C GLU A 232 -6.53 -14.34 15.23
N LEU A 233 -6.82 -13.33 14.41
CA LEU A 233 -6.55 -13.36 12.98
C LEU A 233 -5.06 -13.54 12.67
N GLU A 234 -4.18 -12.87 13.40
CA GLU A 234 -2.73 -13.04 13.27
C GLU A 234 -2.29 -14.48 13.57
N ARG A 235 -2.80 -15.06 14.66
CA ARG A 235 -2.49 -16.45 15.04
C ARG A 235 -2.92 -17.43 13.95
N GLU A 236 -4.07 -17.23 13.33
CA GLU A 236 -4.54 -18.08 12.23
C GLU A 236 -3.68 -17.95 10.97
N GLN A 237 -3.25 -16.72 10.62
CA GLN A 237 -2.37 -16.49 9.48
C GLN A 237 -0.98 -17.10 9.66
N MET A 238 -0.41 -17.04 10.87
CA MET A 238 0.87 -17.68 11.18
C MET A 238 0.80 -19.19 11.06
N LYS A 239 -0.30 -19.83 11.49
CA LYS A 239 -0.48 -21.28 11.34
C LYS A 239 -0.49 -21.72 9.87
N LYS A 240 -1.16 -20.96 9.01
CA LYS A 240 -1.23 -21.28 7.57
C LYS A 240 0.14 -21.17 6.89
N ARG A 241 0.93 -20.14 7.22
CA ARG A 241 2.30 -19.94 6.67
C ARG A 241 3.33 -21.00 7.06
N VAL A 242 3.10 -21.77 8.11
CA VAL A 242 4.01 -22.87 8.55
C VAL A 242 3.63 -24.20 7.88
N THR A 243 2.44 -24.27 7.29
CA THR A 243 1.91 -25.51 6.69
C THR A 243 2.08 -25.54 5.15
N ASP A 244 2.49 -24.43 4.56
CA ASP A 244 2.85 -24.26 3.14
C ASP A 244 4.38 -24.15 2.98
#